data_AF-D1JIJ3-F1
#
_entry.id   AF-D1JIJ3-F1
#
_cell.length_a   1.000
_cell.length_b   1.000
_cell.length_c   1.000
_cell.angle_alpha   90.00
_cell.angle_beta   90.00
_cell.angle_gamma   90.00
#
_symmetry.space_group_name_H-M   'P 1'
#
loop_
_entity.id
_entity.type
_entity.pdbx_description
1 polymer ?
#
loop_
_entity_poly.entity_id
_entity_poly.type
_entity_poly.pdbx_seq_one_letter_code
_entity_poly.pdbx_strand_id
1 'polypeptide(L)'
;MIKTWELDPNFKEEIMNERGGEHLTACFQCSTCTLGCPITEYVPSYNPRKIIQMSLLGMRKEVLSNPDLWVCLICQTCTARCPQDVRISDLLGAIRRIADKEAEAGNIKIDSSRPIFDKAFQHQLAKYGRLYDMGLAKEYYPKREGSFFKGMMAMMNDYKDFGMRMFKKGKMGPKAMFPEKVKDLAVMKKIFEEMGEK
;
A
#
# COMPACT_ATOMS: atom_id res chain seq x y z
N MET A 1 1.92 -27.09 -10.76
CA MET A 1 1.89 -28.09 -9.67
C MET A 1 2.51 -27.42 -8.45
N ILE A 2 1.80 -27.34 -7.32
CA ILE A 2 2.34 -26.79 -6.07
C ILE A 2 3.22 -27.87 -5.46
N LYS A 3 4.49 -27.53 -5.17
CA LYS A 3 5.44 -28.46 -4.55
C LYS A 3 5.52 -28.16 -3.06
N THR A 4 5.31 -29.17 -2.23
CA THR A 4 5.26 -29.00 -0.78
C THR A 4 6.58 -28.50 -0.18
N TRP A 5 7.71 -28.80 -0.80
CA TRP A 5 9.04 -28.35 -0.36
C TRP A 5 9.36 -26.88 -0.74
N GLU A 6 8.52 -26.24 -1.55
CA GLU A 6 8.63 -24.80 -1.86
C GLU A 6 7.80 -23.93 -0.89
N LEU A 7 6.99 -24.56 -0.01
CA LEU A 7 6.15 -23.88 0.97
C LEU A 7 6.92 -23.58 2.26
N ASP A 8 6.63 -22.42 2.84
CA ASP A 8 7.13 -21.98 4.13
C ASP A 8 6.05 -22.17 5.21
N PRO A 9 6.17 -23.21 6.06
CA PRO A 9 5.16 -23.50 7.08
C PRO A 9 5.04 -22.42 8.15
N ASN A 10 6.07 -21.58 8.33
CA ASN A 10 6.12 -20.53 9.36
C ASN A 10 5.57 -19.18 8.85
N PHE A 11 5.22 -19.07 7.57
CA PHE A 11 4.83 -17.81 6.96
C PHE A 11 3.57 -17.21 7.60
N LYS A 12 2.60 -18.05 7.99
CA LYS A 12 1.38 -17.60 8.67
C LYS A 12 1.70 -17.04 10.07
N GLU A 13 2.64 -17.63 10.81
CA GLU A 13 3.09 -17.14 12.11
C GLU A 13 3.80 -15.79 11.96
N GLU A 14 4.65 -15.64 10.94
CA GLU A 14 5.28 -14.36 10.64
C GLU A 14 4.25 -13.26 10.35
N ILE A 15 3.25 -13.54 9.52
CA ILE A 15 2.18 -12.58 9.25
C ILE A 15 1.39 -12.25 10.53
N MET A 16 1.08 -13.25 11.36
CA MET A 16 0.35 -13.02 12.61
C MET A 16 1.13 -12.20 13.64
N ASN A 17 2.47 -12.22 13.58
CA ASN A 17 3.34 -11.40 14.42
C ASN A 17 3.51 -9.97 13.89
N GLU A 18 3.08 -9.69 12.65
CA GLU A 18 3.03 -8.35 12.10
C GLU A 18 1.71 -7.64 12.47
N ARG A 19 1.82 -6.35 12.80
CA ARG A 19 0.67 -5.54 13.24
C ARG A 19 -0.49 -5.57 12.25
N GLY A 20 -1.68 -5.97 12.67
CA GLY A 20 -2.86 -6.09 11.80
C GLY A 20 -2.99 -7.46 11.10
N GLY A 21 -2.03 -8.37 11.28
CA GLY A 21 -2.07 -9.74 10.76
C GLY A 21 -2.61 -10.79 11.75
N GLU A 22 -2.92 -10.40 12.99
CA GLU A 22 -3.16 -11.28 14.15
C GLU A 22 -4.30 -12.28 13.92
N HIS A 23 -5.30 -11.91 13.11
CA HIS A 23 -6.51 -12.70 12.86
C HIS A 23 -6.46 -13.56 11.59
N LEU A 24 -5.29 -13.76 10.98
CA LEU A 24 -5.13 -14.52 9.72
C LEU A 24 -5.79 -15.91 9.78
N THR A 25 -5.56 -16.66 10.87
CA THR A 25 -6.00 -18.07 11.03
C THR A 25 -7.49 -18.25 11.29
N ALA A 26 -8.22 -17.16 11.59
CA ALA A 26 -9.69 -17.22 11.73
C ALA A 26 -10.40 -17.35 10.37
N CYS A 27 -9.70 -17.19 9.24
CA CYS A 27 -10.34 -17.23 7.92
C CYS A 27 -10.77 -18.65 7.49
N PHE A 28 -12.07 -18.88 7.43
CA PHE A 28 -12.70 -20.09 6.88
C PHE A 28 -13.09 -20.04 5.39
N GLN A 29 -12.54 -19.09 4.61
CA GLN A 29 -12.66 -19.05 3.14
C GLN A 29 -14.08 -18.80 2.54
N CYS A 30 -15.00 -18.14 3.25
CA CYS A 30 -16.37 -17.84 2.75
C CYS A 30 -16.50 -16.93 1.52
N SER A 31 -15.44 -16.27 1.06
CA SER A 31 -15.43 -15.32 -0.08
C SER A 31 -16.18 -13.98 0.10
N THR A 32 -16.72 -13.64 1.26
CA THR A 32 -17.38 -12.32 1.49
C THR A 32 -16.47 -11.14 1.15
N CYS A 33 -15.18 -11.24 1.44
CA CYS A 33 -14.20 -10.21 1.13
C CYS A 33 -14.00 -9.98 -0.38
N THR A 34 -14.09 -11.04 -1.19
CA THR A 34 -13.94 -10.98 -2.65
C THR A 34 -15.21 -10.44 -3.29
N LEU A 35 -16.38 -10.92 -2.89
CA LEU A 35 -17.67 -10.46 -3.43
C LEU A 35 -17.97 -8.98 -3.10
N GLY A 36 -17.49 -8.51 -1.94
CA GLY A 36 -17.63 -7.11 -1.55
C GLY A 36 -16.54 -6.17 -2.09
N CYS A 37 -15.55 -6.68 -2.83
CA CYS A 37 -14.42 -5.89 -3.27
C CYS A 37 -14.76 -5.13 -4.57
N PRO A 38 -14.66 -3.80 -4.61
CA PRO A 38 -14.86 -3.06 -5.85
C PRO A 38 -13.74 -3.31 -6.87
N ILE A 39 -12.53 -3.66 -6.43
CA ILE A 39 -11.39 -3.86 -7.32
C ILE A 39 -11.47 -5.17 -8.11
N THR A 40 -12.06 -6.23 -7.54
CA THR A 40 -12.17 -7.52 -8.23
C THR A 40 -12.97 -7.43 -9.53
N GLU A 41 -13.88 -6.44 -9.66
CA GLU A 41 -14.59 -6.18 -10.93
C GLU A 41 -13.68 -5.58 -12.02
N TYR A 42 -12.76 -4.70 -11.63
CA TYR A 42 -11.85 -4.02 -12.56
C TYR A 42 -10.54 -4.77 -12.82
N VAL A 43 -10.09 -5.56 -11.84
CA VAL A 43 -8.87 -6.36 -11.89
C VAL A 43 -9.26 -7.82 -11.58
N PRO A 44 -9.65 -8.60 -12.61
CA PRO A 44 -10.18 -9.95 -12.41
C PRO A 44 -9.20 -10.93 -11.74
N SER A 45 -7.89 -10.66 -11.83
CA SER A 45 -6.85 -11.44 -11.15
C SER A 45 -6.81 -11.19 -9.63
N TYR A 46 -7.29 -10.02 -9.16
CA TYR A 46 -7.26 -9.65 -7.76
C TYR A 46 -8.35 -10.35 -6.95
N ASN A 47 -7.90 -11.16 -5.99
CA ASN A 47 -8.79 -11.89 -5.10
C ASN A 47 -8.20 -11.91 -3.67
N PRO A 48 -8.75 -11.12 -2.72
CA PRO A 48 -8.21 -11.04 -1.36
C PRO A 48 -8.31 -12.38 -0.62
N ARG A 49 -9.38 -13.15 -0.85
CA ARG A 49 -9.51 -14.51 -0.30
C ARG A 49 -8.37 -15.42 -0.75
N LYS A 50 -8.02 -15.38 -2.05
CA LYS A 50 -6.92 -16.19 -2.60
C LYS A 50 -5.59 -15.83 -1.94
N ILE A 51 -5.30 -14.54 -1.74
CA ILE A 51 -4.08 -14.08 -1.05
C ILE A 51 -4.04 -14.63 0.38
N ILE A 52 -5.15 -14.57 1.11
CA ILE A 52 -5.25 -15.14 2.47
C ILE A 52 -5.02 -16.66 2.45
N GLN A 53 -5.63 -17.38 1.50
CA GLN A 53 -5.45 -18.82 1.37
C GLN A 53 -3.99 -19.20 1.08
N MET A 54 -3.36 -18.51 0.14
CA MET A 54 -1.95 -18.72 -0.19
C MET A 54 -1.04 -18.43 1.01
N SER A 55 -1.37 -17.41 1.80
CA SER A 55 -0.65 -17.08 3.05
C SER A 55 -0.77 -18.20 4.09
N LEU A 56 -1.97 -18.75 4.30
CA LEU A 56 -2.21 -19.87 5.21
C LEU A 56 -1.48 -21.17 4.77
N LEU A 57 -1.33 -21.36 3.45
CA LEU A 57 -0.64 -22.51 2.87
C LEU A 57 0.89 -22.36 2.84
N GLY A 58 1.43 -21.20 3.24
CA GLY A 58 2.87 -20.99 3.23
C GLY A 58 3.46 -20.64 1.86
N MET A 59 2.65 -20.18 0.91
CA MET A 59 3.12 -19.78 -0.44
C MET A 59 3.78 -18.38 -0.39
N ARG A 60 4.85 -18.25 0.42
CA ARG A 60 5.51 -16.98 0.75
C ARG A 60 5.90 -16.22 -0.51
N LYS A 61 6.67 -16.86 -1.39
CA LYS A 61 7.22 -16.23 -2.60
C LYS A 61 6.10 -15.71 -3.49
N GLU A 62 5.09 -16.55 -3.74
CA GLU A 62 3.95 -16.23 -4.59
C GLU A 62 3.09 -15.10 -4.03
N VAL A 63 2.94 -15.02 -2.71
CA VAL A 63 2.18 -13.94 -2.06
C VAL A 63 2.95 -12.63 -2.12
N LEU A 64 4.22 -12.63 -1.70
CA LEU A 64 5.00 -11.40 -1.55
C LEU A 64 5.40 -10.78 -2.89
N SER A 65 5.62 -11.60 -3.94
CA SER A 65 5.90 -11.11 -5.29
C SER A 65 4.64 -10.85 -6.13
N ASN A 66 3.44 -10.97 -5.57
CA ASN A 66 2.21 -10.80 -6.34
C ASN A 66 1.93 -9.30 -6.61
N PRO A 67 1.90 -8.85 -7.88
CA PRO A 67 1.56 -7.46 -8.19
C PRO A 67 0.13 -7.09 -7.76
N ASP A 68 -0.81 -8.05 -7.77
CA ASP A 68 -2.20 -7.84 -7.36
C ASP A 68 -2.31 -7.54 -5.85
N LEU A 69 -1.30 -7.86 -5.03
CA LEU A 69 -1.28 -7.44 -3.62
C LEU A 69 -1.41 -5.92 -3.48
N TRP A 70 -0.89 -5.17 -4.46
CA TRP A 70 -0.77 -3.71 -4.43
C TRP A 70 -1.98 -2.96 -4.99
N VAL A 71 -2.96 -3.65 -5.59
CA VAL A 71 -4.17 -2.99 -6.12
C VAL A 71 -5.26 -2.75 -5.06
N CYS A 72 -5.14 -3.35 -3.87
CA CYS A 72 -6.07 -3.09 -2.76
C CYS A 72 -6.08 -1.60 -2.37
N LEU A 73 -7.27 -1.01 -2.31
CA LEU A 73 -7.50 0.39 -1.95
C LEU A 73 -7.53 0.66 -0.44
N ILE A 74 -7.47 -0.38 0.40
CA ILE A 74 -7.58 -0.27 1.86
C ILE A 74 -8.92 0.42 2.27
N CYS A 75 -10.00 0.13 1.54
CA CYS A 75 -11.31 0.76 1.77
C CYS A 75 -12.08 0.18 2.97
N GLN A 76 -11.54 -0.84 3.65
CA GLN A 76 -12.11 -1.50 4.84
C GLN A 76 -13.46 -2.23 4.65
N THR A 77 -14.06 -2.24 3.46
CA THR A 77 -15.32 -2.96 3.17
C THR A 77 -15.27 -4.44 3.53
N CYS A 78 -14.16 -5.12 3.21
CA CYS A 78 -13.97 -6.54 3.48
C CYS A 78 -13.84 -6.82 4.99
N THR A 79 -13.13 -5.98 5.72
CA THR A 79 -12.99 -6.05 7.19
C THR A 79 -14.36 -5.92 7.84
N ALA A 80 -15.13 -4.89 7.49
CA ALA A 80 -16.42 -4.60 8.11
C ALA A 80 -17.49 -5.70 7.88
N ARG A 81 -17.33 -6.53 6.84
CA ARG A 81 -18.27 -7.59 6.46
C ARG A 81 -17.79 -8.99 6.83
N CYS A 82 -16.60 -9.15 7.40
CA CYS A 82 -16.06 -10.46 7.69
C CYS A 82 -16.86 -11.12 8.83
N PRO A 83 -17.47 -12.31 8.62
CA PRO A 83 -18.20 -13.00 9.68
C PRO A 83 -17.29 -13.66 10.74
N GLN A 84 -15.97 -13.62 10.53
CA GLN A 84 -14.95 -14.16 11.44
C GLN A 84 -14.05 -13.04 12.00
N ASP A 85 -14.43 -11.77 11.77
CA ASP A 85 -13.67 -10.57 12.18
C ASP A 85 -12.19 -10.58 11.76
N VAL A 86 -11.89 -11.22 10.62
CA VAL A 86 -10.56 -11.11 10.02
C VAL A 86 -10.41 -9.67 9.55
N ARG A 87 -9.41 -8.98 10.09
CA ARG A 87 -9.03 -7.60 9.75
C ARG A 87 -8.36 -7.52 8.37
N ILE A 88 -9.06 -7.97 7.32
CA ILE A 88 -8.48 -8.26 5.99
C ILE A 88 -7.70 -7.08 5.40
N SER A 89 -8.20 -5.86 5.54
CA SER A 89 -7.50 -4.67 5.04
C SER A 89 -6.17 -4.45 5.78
N ASP A 90 -6.16 -4.64 7.10
CA ASP A 90 -5.00 -4.48 7.96
C ASP A 90 -3.99 -5.64 7.71
N LEU A 91 -4.52 -6.85 7.53
CA LEU A 91 -3.78 -8.07 7.18
C LEU A 91 -3.06 -7.94 5.84
N LEU A 92 -3.73 -7.43 4.79
CA LEU A 92 -3.05 -7.16 3.52
C LEU A 92 -1.98 -6.07 3.68
N GLY A 93 -2.17 -5.11 4.57
CA GLY A 93 -1.15 -4.14 4.97
C GLY A 93 0.06 -4.79 5.65
N ALA A 94 -0.16 -5.77 6.53
CA ALA A 94 0.90 -6.56 7.15
C ALA A 94 1.72 -7.33 6.11
N ILE A 95 1.06 -8.02 5.19
CA ILE A 95 1.72 -8.74 4.10
C ILE A 95 2.53 -7.80 3.20
N ARG A 96 2.00 -6.60 2.90
CA ARG A 96 2.74 -5.57 2.13
C ARG A 96 4.02 -5.12 2.83
N ARG A 97 3.99 -4.92 4.15
CA ARG A 97 5.21 -4.55 4.91
C ARG A 97 6.25 -5.66 4.90
N ILE A 98 5.85 -6.93 4.99
CA ILE A 98 6.77 -8.06 4.82
C ILE A 98 7.37 -8.02 3.41
N ALA A 99 6.55 -7.83 2.38
CA ALA A 99 7.02 -7.75 0.99
C ALA A 99 8.01 -6.59 0.81
N ASP A 100 7.75 -5.42 1.39
CA ASP A 100 8.67 -4.28 1.35
C ASP A 100 10.02 -4.61 2.03
N LYS A 101 10.01 -5.21 3.22
CA LYS A 101 11.23 -5.65 3.92
C LYS A 101 12.05 -6.65 3.08
N GLU A 102 11.38 -7.63 2.48
CA GLU A 102 12.01 -8.63 1.63
C GLU A 102 12.55 -8.04 0.32
N ALA A 103 11.87 -7.05 -0.25
CA ALA A 103 12.35 -6.33 -1.43
C ALA A 103 13.57 -5.46 -1.11
N GLU A 104 13.59 -4.80 0.06
CA GLU A 104 14.74 -4.05 0.55
C GLU A 104 15.96 -4.94 0.83
N ALA A 105 15.73 -6.16 1.33
CA ALA A 105 16.75 -7.18 1.50
C ALA A 105 17.24 -7.79 0.17
N GLY A 106 16.56 -7.53 -0.94
CA GLY A 106 16.90 -8.05 -2.27
C GLY A 106 16.41 -9.47 -2.55
N ASN A 107 15.56 -10.04 -1.68
CA ASN A 107 15.06 -11.41 -1.81
C ASN A 107 13.94 -11.54 -2.85
N ILE A 108 13.17 -10.46 -3.05
CA ILE A 108 12.09 -10.40 -4.04
C ILE A 108 12.15 -9.12 -4.88
N LYS A 109 11.39 -9.12 -5.98
CA LYS A 109 11.09 -7.92 -6.76
C LYS A 109 9.60 -7.65 -6.69
N ILE A 110 9.22 -6.42 -6.36
CA ILE A 110 7.84 -5.95 -6.39
C ILE A 110 7.59 -5.26 -7.73
N ASP A 111 6.68 -5.82 -8.51
CA ASP A 111 6.22 -5.20 -9.77
C ASP A 111 5.03 -4.27 -9.50
N SER A 112 5.29 -3.16 -8.82
CA SER A 112 4.31 -2.12 -8.54
C SER A 112 4.98 -0.79 -8.25
N SER A 113 4.38 0.31 -8.72
CA SER A 113 4.79 1.66 -8.30
C SER A 113 4.28 2.04 -6.91
N ARG A 114 3.38 1.23 -6.32
CA ARG A 114 2.70 1.53 -5.07
C ARG A 114 3.64 1.67 -3.86
N PRO A 115 4.66 0.81 -3.64
CA PRO A 115 5.64 1.02 -2.58
C PRO A 115 6.37 2.36 -2.67
N ILE A 116 6.72 2.79 -3.88
CA ILE A 116 7.40 4.07 -4.13
C ILE A 116 6.49 5.23 -3.73
N PHE A 117 5.20 5.14 -4.11
CA PHE A 117 4.20 6.12 -3.73
C PHE A 117 3.99 6.16 -2.22
N ASP A 118 3.79 5.01 -1.57
CA ASP A 118 3.52 4.91 -0.14
C ASP A 118 4.70 5.47 0.68
N LYS A 119 5.95 5.18 0.29
CA LYS A 119 7.15 5.79 0.91
C LYS A 119 7.19 7.31 0.75
N ALA A 120 6.93 7.82 -0.45
CA ALA A 120 6.91 9.27 -0.70
C ALA A 120 5.77 9.96 0.09
N PHE A 121 4.62 9.30 0.20
CA PHE A 121 3.46 9.76 0.95
C PHE A 121 3.75 9.83 2.45
N GLN A 122 4.30 8.75 3.04
CA GLN A 122 4.67 8.74 4.45
C GLN A 122 5.73 9.78 4.77
N HIS A 123 6.72 9.98 3.88
CA HIS A 123 7.70 11.05 4.06
C HIS A 123 7.07 12.45 4.09
N GLN A 124 6.05 12.74 3.28
CA GLN A 124 5.32 14.02 3.38
C GLN A 124 4.61 14.16 4.74
N LEU A 125 3.95 13.10 5.20
CA LEU A 125 3.25 13.09 6.49
C LEU A 125 4.22 13.25 7.66
N ALA A 126 5.34 12.54 7.68
CA ALA A 126 6.36 12.66 8.72
C ALA A 126 6.96 14.07 8.77
N LYS A 127 7.20 14.68 7.60
CA LYS A 127 7.86 15.98 7.49
C LYS A 127 6.95 17.18 7.76
N TYR A 128 5.71 17.14 7.29
CA TYR A 128 4.79 18.28 7.35
C TYR A 128 3.56 18.04 8.24
N GLY A 129 3.33 16.80 8.66
CA GLY A 129 2.14 16.38 9.41
C GLY A 129 0.84 16.41 8.59
N ARG A 130 0.93 16.68 7.30
CA ARG A 130 -0.16 16.67 6.32
C ARG A 130 0.40 16.37 4.94
N LEU A 131 -0.49 15.95 4.04
CA LEU A 131 -0.09 15.75 2.65
C LEU A 131 0.22 17.10 1.99
N TYR A 132 1.40 17.16 1.38
CA TYR A 132 1.81 18.25 0.49
C TYR A 132 1.94 17.69 -0.93
N ASP A 133 0.89 17.88 -1.73
CA ASP A 133 0.73 17.22 -3.04
C ASP A 133 1.90 17.47 -4.00
N MET A 134 2.42 18.70 -4.05
CA MET A 134 3.56 19.01 -4.91
C MET A 134 4.86 18.36 -4.42
N GLY A 135 5.03 18.20 -3.10
CA GLY A 135 6.17 17.47 -2.53
C GLY A 135 6.09 15.98 -2.85
N LEU A 136 4.91 15.39 -2.67
CA LEU A 136 4.63 14.01 -3.05
C LEU A 136 4.93 13.77 -4.54
N ALA A 137 4.38 14.61 -5.43
CA ALA A 137 4.57 14.46 -6.87
C ALA A 137 6.05 14.57 -7.27
N LYS A 138 6.77 15.56 -6.72
CA LYS A 138 8.21 15.73 -6.98
C LYS A 138 9.07 14.58 -6.48
N GLU A 139 8.62 13.84 -5.46
CA GLU A 139 9.34 12.69 -4.94
C GLU A 139 8.98 11.38 -5.66
N TYR A 140 7.68 11.16 -5.92
CA TYR A 140 7.17 9.94 -6.53
C TYR A 140 7.57 9.82 -8.01
N TYR A 141 7.30 10.84 -8.82
CA TYR A 141 7.46 10.75 -10.27
C TYR A 141 8.90 10.49 -10.73
N PRO A 142 9.93 11.19 -10.21
CA PRO A 142 11.32 10.88 -10.55
C PRO A 142 11.75 9.47 -10.17
N LYS A 143 11.31 8.97 -9.01
CA LYS A 143 11.62 7.61 -8.55
C LYS A 143 10.93 6.55 -9.41
N ARG A 144 9.69 6.81 -9.85
CA ARG A 144 8.93 5.94 -10.77
C ARG A 144 9.62 5.84 -12.14
N GLU A 145 10.03 6.96 -12.71
CA GLU A 145 10.60 7.03 -14.06
C GLU A 145 12.14 6.81 -14.12
N GLY A 146 12.79 6.72 -12.97
CA GLY A 146 14.26 6.57 -12.84
C GLY A 146 15.07 7.82 -13.23
N SER A 147 14.40 8.95 -13.53
CA SER A 147 15.06 10.20 -13.93
C SER A 147 14.19 11.40 -13.56
N PHE A 148 14.83 12.46 -13.05
CA PHE A 148 14.14 13.70 -12.69
C PHE A 148 13.42 14.34 -13.89
N PHE A 149 14.07 14.41 -15.06
CA PHE A 149 13.49 15.02 -16.25
C PHE A 149 12.28 14.23 -16.77
N LYS A 150 12.41 12.91 -16.88
CA LYS A 150 11.29 12.03 -17.28
C LYS A 150 10.14 12.07 -16.28
N GLY A 151 10.46 12.07 -14.99
CA GLY A 151 9.47 12.20 -13.91
C GLY A 151 8.66 13.48 -14.02
N MET A 152 9.31 14.63 -14.24
CA MET A 152 8.61 15.91 -14.36
C MET A 152 7.73 15.97 -15.62
N MET A 153 8.20 15.43 -16.74
CA MET A 153 7.41 15.27 -17.96
C MET A 153 6.17 14.40 -17.73
N ALA A 154 6.34 13.25 -17.08
CA ALA A 154 5.24 12.33 -16.78
C ALA A 154 4.22 12.95 -15.82
N MET A 155 4.68 13.69 -14.80
CA MET A 155 3.80 14.46 -13.92
C MET A 155 3.00 15.48 -14.71
N MET A 156 3.65 16.26 -15.59
CA MET A 156 2.95 17.29 -16.35
C MET A 156 1.93 16.70 -17.32
N ASN A 157 2.20 15.53 -17.89
CA ASN A 157 1.26 14.79 -18.72
C ASN A 157 0.06 14.28 -17.91
N ASP A 158 0.28 13.60 -16.78
CA ASP A 158 -0.79 13.05 -15.94
C ASP A 158 -1.71 14.16 -15.38
N TYR A 159 -1.14 15.31 -15.01
CA TYR A 159 -1.89 16.43 -14.43
C TYR A 159 -2.38 17.47 -15.43
N LYS A 160 -2.12 17.33 -16.73
CA LYS A 160 -2.41 18.38 -17.72
C LYS A 160 -3.87 18.82 -17.68
N ASP A 161 -4.80 17.89 -17.80
CA ASP A 161 -6.23 18.19 -17.89
C ASP A 161 -6.85 18.44 -16.51
N PHE A 162 -6.52 17.61 -15.53
CA PHE A 162 -7.03 17.73 -14.17
C PHE A 162 -6.49 18.98 -13.47
N GLY A 163 -5.18 19.20 -13.53
CA GLY A 163 -4.50 20.35 -12.95
C GLY A 163 -4.99 21.67 -13.55
N MET A 164 -5.19 21.73 -14.87
CA MET A 164 -5.78 22.90 -15.53
C MET A 164 -7.20 23.19 -15.03
N ARG A 165 -8.03 22.15 -14.83
CA ARG A 165 -9.38 22.32 -14.27
C ARG A 165 -9.34 22.78 -12.81
N MET A 166 -8.41 22.28 -12.00
CA MET A 166 -8.24 22.68 -10.60
C MET A 166 -7.70 24.11 -10.47
N PHE A 167 -6.75 24.49 -11.32
CA PHE A 167 -6.23 25.85 -11.41
C PHE A 167 -7.33 26.85 -11.80
N LYS A 168 -8.11 26.55 -12.85
CA LYS A 168 -9.27 27.36 -13.27
C LYS A 168 -10.32 27.53 -12.16
N LYS A 169 -10.43 26.57 -11.24
CA LYS A 169 -11.33 26.62 -10.08
C LYS A 169 -10.70 27.25 -8.83
N GLY A 170 -9.49 27.80 -8.92
CA GLY A 170 -8.77 28.41 -7.79
C GLY A 170 -8.30 27.41 -6.72
N LYS A 171 -8.36 26.10 -7.00
CA LYS A 171 -7.98 25.04 -6.05
C LYS A 171 -6.48 24.72 -6.05
N MET A 172 -5.75 25.21 -7.06
CA MET A 172 -4.28 25.17 -7.15
C MET A 172 -3.72 26.59 -7.16
N GLY A 173 -3.99 27.34 -6.09
CA GLY A 173 -3.41 28.67 -5.92
C GLY A 173 -1.92 28.62 -5.55
N PRO A 174 -1.20 29.76 -5.59
CA PRO A 174 0.23 29.83 -5.24
C PRO A 174 0.54 29.25 -3.86
N LYS A 175 -0.35 29.45 -2.88
CA LYS A 175 -0.20 28.89 -1.52
C LYS A 175 -0.23 27.35 -1.50
N ALA A 176 -1.03 26.71 -2.35
CA ALA A 176 -1.10 25.25 -2.43
C ALA A 176 0.16 24.62 -3.06
N MET A 177 1.00 25.43 -3.73
CA MET A 177 2.29 25.01 -4.26
C MET A 177 3.43 25.10 -3.24
N PHE A 178 3.17 25.63 -2.04
CA PHE A 178 4.16 25.68 -0.96
C PHE A 178 3.70 24.79 0.20
N PRO A 179 4.65 24.17 0.92
CA PRO A 179 4.30 23.34 2.06
C PRO A 179 3.80 24.17 3.24
N GLU A 180 2.73 23.71 3.86
CA GLU A 180 2.27 24.16 5.18
C GLU A 180 2.47 23.03 6.18
N LYS A 181 2.84 23.38 7.43
CA LYS A 181 2.98 22.42 8.51
C LYS A 181 1.80 22.49 9.45
N VAL A 182 1.38 21.34 9.99
CA VAL A 182 0.42 21.30 11.10
C VAL A 182 1.05 21.87 12.38
N LYS A 183 0.22 22.32 13.32
CA LYS A 183 0.69 22.89 14.59
C LYS A 183 1.35 21.83 15.48
N ASP A 184 0.75 20.65 15.57
CA ASP A 184 1.15 19.59 16.51
C ASP A 184 2.08 18.54 15.88
N LEU A 185 3.17 18.98 15.25
CA LEU A 185 4.16 18.08 14.64
C LEU A 185 4.79 17.10 15.62
N ALA A 186 4.86 17.46 16.91
CA ALA A 186 5.39 16.58 17.95
C ALA A 186 4.56 15.29 18.08
N VAL A 187 3.23 15.39 17.95
CA VAL A 187 2.33 14.23 17.96
C VAL A 187 2.60 13.35 16.74
N MET A 188 2.76 13.95 15.56
CA MET A 188 3.07 13.20 14.35
C MET A 188 4.40 12.45 14.48
N LYS A 189 5.46 13.09 14.97
CA LYS A 189 6.74 12.43 15.21
C LYS A 189 6.61 11.23 16.14
N LYS A 190 5.88 11.39 17.24
CA LYS A 190 5.62 10.31 18.19
C LYS A 190 4.90 9.12 17.53
N ILE A 191 3.92 9.38 16.67
CA ILE A 191 3.21 8.32 15.93
C ILE A 191 4.18 7.53 15.03
N PHE A 192 5.04 8.21 14.27
CA PHE A 192 6.03 7.55 13.41
C PHE A 192 7.06 6.76 14.23
N GLU A 193 7.51 7.30 15.37
CA GLU A 193 8.40 6.60 16.31
C GLU A 193 7.75 5.31 16.86
N GLU A 194 6.48 5.38 17.28
CA GLU A 194 5.71 4.21 17.74
C GLU A 194 5.47 3.17 16.63
N MET A 195 5.38 3.61 15.38
CA MET A 195 5.24 2.72 14.23
C MET A 195 6.55 2.07 13.78
N GLY A 196 7.70 2.47 14.35
CA GLY A 196 9.01 1.96 13.96
C GLY A 196 9.47 2.45 12.57
N GLU A 197 8.81 3.45 12.02
CA GLU A 197 9.15 4.09 10.75
C GLU A 197 10.04 5.31 11.06
N LYS A 198 11.36 5.21 10.82
CA LYS A 198 12.31 6.32 11.01
C LYS A 198 12.37 7.25 9.80
#